data_AF-A0A1C8V7P0-F1
#
_entry.id   AF-A0A1C8V7P0-F1
#
_cell.length_a   1.000
_cell.length_b   1.000
_cell.length_c   1.000
_cell.angle_alpha   90.00
_cell.angle_beta   90.00
_cell.angle_gamma   90.00
#
_symmetry.space_group_name_H-M   'P 1'
#
loop_
_entity.id
_entity.type
_entity.pdbx_description
1 polymer ?
#
loop_
_entity_poly.entity_id
_entity_poly.type
_entity_poly.pdbx_seq_one_letter_code
_entity_poly.pdbx_strand_id
1 'polypeptide(L)' 'VKFSKEMAIASAQIIPSKREKEPLTAVQEKLTYKLGPNAYPFIFSFPDMSPCSV' A
#
# COMPACT_ATOMS: atom_id res chain seq x y z
N VAL A 1 -0.12 28.66 -16.28
CA VAL A 1 -0.68 27.72 -15.29
C VAL A 1 -0.32 26.30 -15.72
N LYS A 2 0.43 25.54 -14.90
CA LYS A 2 0.74 24.13 -15.18
C LYS A 2 -0.27 23.29 -14.40
N PHE A 3 -1.23 22.70 -15.11
CA PHE A 3 -2.21 21.78 -14.53
C PHE A 3 -1.69 20.36 -14.69
N SER A 4 -1.55 19.64 -13.59
CA SER A 4 -1.30 18.20 -13.59
C SER A 4 -2.55 17.53 -13.01
N LYS A 5 -3.20 16.67 -13.80
CA LYS A 5 -4.39 15.96 -13.34
C LYS A 5 -3.96 14.73 -12.56
N GLU A 6 -4.22 14.73 -11.26
CA GLU A 6 -4.08 13.53 -10.43
C GLU A 6 -5.26 12.58 -10.75
N MET A 7 -4.95 11.41 -11.32
CA MET A 7 -5.97 10.45 -11.76
C MET A 7 -6.51 9.58 -10.61
N ALA A 8 -5.65 9.22 -9.65
CA ALA A 8 -6.01 8.52 -8.43
C ALA A 8 -5.00 8.85 -7.31
N ILE A 9 -5.49 9.05 -6.08
CA ILE A 9 -4.68 9.27 -4.89
C ILE A 9 -5.14 8.28 -3.84
N ALA A 10 -4.20 7.52 -3.26
CA ALA A 10 -4.46 6.62 -2.16
C ALA A 10 -3.51 6.92 -0.99
N SER A 11 -4.07 6.97 0.21
CA SER A 11 -3.30 7.21 1.45
C SER A 11 -3.71 6.21 2.52
N ALA A 12 -2.73 5.68 3.25
CA ALA A 12 -2.96 4.72 4.32
C ALA A 12 -2.14 5.09 5.55
N GLN A 13 -2.78 5.12 6.72
CA GLN A 13 -2.07 5.22 8.00
C GLN A 13 -1.58 3.83 8.39
N ILE A 14 -0.27 3.62 8.34
CA ILE A 14 0.36 2.32 8.64
C ILE A 14 0.64 2.18 10.14
N ILE A 15 1.02 3.29 10.80
CA ILE A 15 1.32 3.33 12.25
C ILE A 15 0.69 4.58 12.88
N PRO A 16 0.12 4.49 14.10
CA PRO A 16 -0.37 3.25 14.72
C PRO A 16 -1.41 2.58 13.82
N SER A 17 -1.34 1.26 13.68
CA SER A 17 -2.30 0.54 12.82
C SER A 17 -3.70 0.69 13.40
N LYS A 18 -4.58 1.32 12.65
CA LYS A 18 -6.02 1.40 12.95
C LYS A 18 -6.83 0.33 12.21
N ARG A 19 -6.17 -0.44 11.33
CA ARG A 19 -6.82 -1.45 10.50
C ARG A 19 -6.85 -2.79 11.23
N GLU A 20 -7.93 -3.53 11.03
CA GLU A 20 -7.96 -4.96 11.31
C GLU A 20 -6.87 -5.65 10.49
N LYS A 21 -6.34 -6.77 11.01
CA LYS A 21 -5.24 -7.50 10.36
C LYS A 21 -5.77 -8.12 9.06
N GLU A 22 -5.48 -7.45 7.94
CA GLU A 22 -5.70 -7.98 6.60
C GLU A 22 -4.80 -9.21 6.36
N PRO A 23 -5.26 -10.19 5.57
CA PRO A 23 -4.44 -11.34 5.21
C PRO A 23 -3.18 -10.88 4.48
N LEU A 24 -2.02 -11.38 4.92
CA LEU A 24 -0.74 -11.03 4.33
C LEU A 24 -0.49 -11.83 3.04
N THR A 25 0.22 -11.20 2.11
CA THR A 25 0.79 -11.93 0.97
C THR A 25 1.99 -12.76 1.42
N ALA A 26 2.30 -13.84 0.71
CA ALA A 26 3.47 -14.69 1.01
C ALA A 26 4.81 -13.91 1.01
N VAL A 27 4.89 -12.78 0.29
CA VAL A 27 6.07 -11.89 0.31
C VAL A 27 6.10 -11.06 1.59
N GLN A 28 4.96 -10.49 1.99
CA GLN A 28 4.86 -9.72 3.23
C GLN A 28 5.17 -10.57 4.45
N GLU A 29 4.71 -11.83 4.50
CA GLU A 29 5.03 -12.77 5.59
C GLU A 29 6.55 -13.00 5.72
N LYS A 30 7.24 -13.20 4.59
CA LYS A 30 8.70 -13.37 4.58
C LYS A 30 9.42 -12.10 5.02
N LEU A 31 8.94 -10.93 4.59
CA LEU A 31 9.53 -9.64 4.93
C LEU A 31 9.31 -9.27 6.39
N THR A 32 8.11 -9.49 6.95
CA THR A 32 7.83 -9.21 8.37
C THR A 32 8.66 -10.12 9.27
N TYR A 33 8.86 -11.38 8.89
CA TYR A 33 9.77 -12.27 9.60
C TYR A 33 11.23 -11.80 9.53
N LYS A 34 11.71 -11.40 8.33
CA LYS A 34 13.11 -11.01 8.11
C LYS A 34 13.47 -9.65 8.73
N LEU A 35 12.55 -8.69 8.71
CA LEU A 35 12.77 -7.32 9.16
C LEU A 35 12.40 -7.12 10.65
N GLY A 36 11.66 -8.06 11.24
CA GLY A 36 11.36 -8.09 12.66
C GLY A 36 10.20 -7.17 13.08
N PRO A 37 10.13 -6.78 14.36
CA PRO A 37 8.92 -6.20 14.97
C PRO A 37 8.52 -4.81 14.44
N ASN A 38 9.43 -4.11 13.75
CA ASN A 38 9.16 -2.81 13.14
C ASN A 38 8.80 -2.91 11.65
N ALA A 39 8.43 -4.10 11.18
CA ALA A 39 7.99 -4.34 9.82
C ALA A 39 6.46 -4.26 9.72
N TYR A 40 5.95 -3.24 9.04
CA TYR A 40 4.53 -2.98 8.94
C TYR A 40 4.04 -3.17 7.50
N PRO A 41 3.24 -4.21 7.23
CA PRO A 41 2.74 -4.49 5.89
C PRO A 41 1.65 -3.49 5.48
N PHE A 42 1.54 -3.23 4.19
CA PHE A 42 0.49 -2.43 3.58
C PHE A 42 0.15 -2.94 2.19
N ILE A 43 -1.07 -2.65 1.74
CA ILE A 43 -1.56 -2.99 0.40
C ILE A 43 -2.32 -1.80 -0.18
N PHE A 44 -2.11 -1.55 -1.48
CA PHE A 44 -2.90 -0.64 -2.28
C PHE A 44 -3.44 -1.41 -3.48
N SER A 45 -4.75 -1.35 -3.69
CA SER A 45 -5.40 -1.81 -4.91
C SER A 45 -5.65 -0.62 -5.81
N PHE A 46 -5.32 -0.78 -7.09
CA PHE A 46 -5.65 0.20 -8.11
C PHE A 46 -7.07 -0.04 -8.64
N PRO A 47 -7.81 1.02 -9.03
CA PRO A 47 -9.03 0.86 -9.81
C PRO A 47 -8.75 0.17 -11.15
N ASP A 48 -9.69 -0.63 -11.63
CA ASP A 48 -9.54 -1.42 -12.87
C ASP A 48 -9.23 -0.57 -14.12
N MET A 49 -9.71 0.67 -14.15
CA MET A 49 -9.54 1.61 -15.26
C MET A 49 -8.32 2.53 -15.09
N SER A 50 -7.35 2.14 -14.26
CA SER A 50 -6.13 2.94 -14.04
C SER A 50 -5.27 2.94 -15.31
N PRO A 51 -4.83 4.12 -15.80
CA PRO A 51 -3.95 4.19 -16.95
C PRO A 51 -2.59 3.54 -16.64
N CYS A 52 -1.95 2.96 -17.66
CA CYS A 52 -0.58 2.48 -17.54
C CYS A 52 0.41 3.65 -17.44
N SER A 53 1.57 3.38 -16.85
CA SER A 53 2.73 4.28 -16.92
C SER A 53 3.27 4.25 -18.35
N VAL A 54 3.26 5.39 -19.05
CA VAL A 54 3.74 5.56 -20.43
C VAL A 54 4.89 6.55 -20.51
#